data_AF-A0A658BQH6-F1
#
_entry.id   AF-A0A658BQH6-F1
#
_cell.length_a   1.000
_cell.length_b   1.000
_cell.length_c   1.000
_cell.angle_alpha   90.00
_cell.angle_beta   90.00
_cell.angle_gamma   90.00
#
_symmetry.space_group_name_H-M   'P 1'
#
loop_
_entity.id
_entity.type
_entity.pdbx_description
1 polymer ?
#
loop_
_entity_poly.entity_id
_entity_poly.type
_entity_poly.pdbx_seq_one_letter_code
_entity_poly.pdbx_strand_id
1 'polypeptide(L)'
;MIQSMKPNSPADIPILLFGAFDRHNFGDLLFPHVAAALLPGRKLIFAGLAERDLRPYGGHQVRALSQLALELGNRPLNILHVGGELLTCDAWQAAVMLQSPGQAQDIIARLDAHETARKKWAQGILGIGGLAPYAVARQLFPGAASVMYNGVGGVDLASRTA
;
A
#
# COMPACT_ATOMS: atom_id res chain seq x y z
N MET A 1 17.70 36.95 8.36
CA MET A 1 18.51 35.73 8.17
C MET A 1 17.63 34.69 7.49
N ILE A 2 17.83 34.46 6.19
CA ILE A 2 17.16 33.38 5.48
C ILE A 2 18.01 32.14 5.75
N GLN A 3 17.52 31.22 6.60
CA GLN A 3 18.15 29.91 6.75
C GLN A 3 18.07 29.22 5.39
N SER A 4 19.22 29.12 4.73
CA SER A 4 19.37 28.31 3.53
C SER A 4 19.01 26.87 3.90
N MET A 5 17.84 26.40 3.46
CA MET A 5 17.48 24.99 3.53
C MET A 5 18.52 24.25 2.70
N LYS A 6 19.46 23.58 3.37
CA LYS A 6 20.37 22.65 2.70
C LYS A 6 19.50 21.64 1.93
N PRO A 7 19.79 21.37 0.65
CA PRO A 7 19.09 20.31 -0.06
C PRO A 7 19.29 19.00 0.72
N ASN A 8 18.19 18.29 0.96
CA ASN A 8 18.24 16.99 1.61
C ASN A 8 19.20 16.10 0.83
N SER A 9 20.13 15.43 1.54
CA SER A 9 20.94 14.41 0.86
C SER A 9 19.99 13.31 0.36
N PRO A 10 20.27 12.63 -0.77
CA PRO A 10 19.41 11.57 -1.28
C PRO A 10 19.08 10.48 -0.24
N ALA A 11 19.99 10.27 0.73
CA ALA A 11 19.81 9.35 1.85
C ALA A 11 18.74 9.81 2.87
N ASP A 12 18.50 11.12 3.00
CA ASP A 12 17.56 11.72 3.96
C ASP A 12 16.09 11.63 3.51
N ILE A 13 15.86 11.48 2.21
CA ILE A 13 14.52 11.29 1.65
C ILE A 13 14.03 9.89 2.05
N PRO A 14 12.90 9.79 2.79
CA PRO A 14 12.40 8.50 3.25
C PRO A 14 11.94 7.64 2.07
N ILE A 15 12.00 6.32 2.28
CA ILE A 15 11.48 5.33 1.35
C ILE A 15 10.21 4.73 1.97
N LEU A 16 9.08 4.91 1.30
CA LEU A 16 7.84 4.24 1.61
C LEU A 16 7.85 2.88 0.90
N LEU A 17 7.98 1.82 1.68
CA LEU A 17 7.78 0.44 1.22
C LEU A 17 6.28 0.19 1.19
N PHE A 18 5.72 -0.18 0.04
CA PHE A 18 4.29 -0.39 -0.13
C PHE A 18 3.99 -1.79 -0.64
N GLY A 19 3.03 -2.47 -0.02
CA GLY A 19 2.64 -3.81 -0.44
C GLY A 19 1.54 -4.39 0.42
N ALA A 20 1.15 -5.62 0.10
CA ALA A 20 0.09 -6.34 0.80
C ALA A 20 0.54 -7.03 2.08
N PHE A 21 1.57 -6.51 2.74
CA PHE A 21 2.09 -7.03 4.01
C PHE A 21 1.35 -6.46 5.24
N ASP A 22 0.19 -5.85 5.02
CA ASP A 22 -0.83 -5.47 6.01
C ASP A 22 -1.86 -6.59 6.26
N ARG A 23 -1.68 -7.77 5.64
CA ARG A 23 -2.48 -8.97 5.90
C ARG A 23 -1.66 -10.07 6.56
N HIS A 24 -2.35 -11.00 7.20
CA HIS A 24 -1.73 -12.10 7.93
C HIS A 24 -1.36 -13.27 6.98
N ASN A 25 -0.45 -12.99 6.03
CA ASN A 25 0.09 -13.97 5.08
C ASN A 25 1.62 -13.99 5.19
N PHE A 26 2.18 -15.15 5.52
CA PHE A 26 3.62 -15.29 5.76
C PHE A 26 4.50 -14.86 4.58
N GLY A 27 4.09 -15.18 3.35
CA GLY A 27 4.82 -14.77 2.15
C GLY A 27 4.87 -13.26 1.99
N ASP A 28 3.74 -12.57 2.23
CA ASP A 28 3.69 -11.11 2.14
C ASP A 28 4.54 -10.43 3.22
N LEU A 29 4.54 -10.98 4.45
CA LEU A 29 5.34 -10.45 5.55
C LEU A 29 6.85 -10.51 5.28
N LEU A 30 7.34 -11.42 4.43
CA LEU A 30 8.76 -11.57 4.14
C LEU A 30 9.33 -10.46 3.25
N PHE A 31 8.57 -9.99 2.25
CA PHE A 31 9.05 -9.00 1.28
C PHE A 31 9.56 -7.69 1.89
N PRO A 32 8.87 -7.04 2.85
CA PRO A 32 9.38 -5.81 3.47
C PRO A 32 10.69 -6.03 4.25
N HIS A 33 10.93 -7.22 4.82
CA HIS A 33 12.21 -7.55 5.47
C HIS A 33 13.35 -7.61 4.47
N VAL A 34 13.15 -8.29 3.34
CA VAL A 34 14.16 -8.39 2.27
C VAL A 34 14.47 -6.99 1.73
N ALA A 35 13.46 -6.17 1.47
CA ALA A 35 13.66 -4.81 1.01
C ALA A 35 14.42 -3.95 2.03
N ALA A 36 14.07 -4.06 3.32
CA ALA A 36 14.75 -3.33 4.38
C ALA A 36 16.23 -3.74 4.52
N ALA A 37 16.53 -5.03 4.42
CA ALA A 37 17.90 -5.55 4.47
C ALA A 37 18.77 -5.04 3.31
N LEU A 38 18.17 -4.81 2.14
CA LEU A 38 18.85 -4.25 0.96
C LEU A 38 19.00 -2.72 0.99
N LEU A 39 18.41 -2.04 1.98
CA LEU A 39 18.40 -0.57 2.11
C LEU A 39 18.98 -0.11 3.46
N PRO A 40 20.21 -0.52 3.82
CA PRO A 40 20.80 -0.17 5.12
C PRO A 40 20.95 1.35 5.27
N GLY A 41 20.66 1.85 6.47
CA GLY A 41 20.80 3.28 6.81
C GLY A 41 19.73 4.20 6.21
N ARG A 42 18.75 3.67 5.47
CA ARG A 42 17.64 4.46 4.93
C ARG A 42 16.50 4.60 5.94
N LYS A 43 15.81 5.74 5.90
CA LYS A 43 14.57 5.94 6.66
C LYS A 43 13.43 5.24 5.93
N LEU A 44 12.91 4.16 6.51
CA LEU A 44 11.86 3.34 5.90
C LEU A 44 10.50 3.59 6.56
N ILE A 45 9.46 3.68 5.75
CA ILE A 45 8.06 3.73 6.18
C ILE A 45 7.36 2.51 5.59
N PHE A 46 6.76 1.67 6.42
CA PHE A 46 6.05 0.48 5.98
C PHE A 46 4.57 0.82 5.80
N ALA A 47 4.08 0.69 4.57
CA ALA A 47 2.74 1.07 4.19
C ALA A 47 1.97 -0.09 3.54
N GLY A 48 0.70 -0.17 3.86
CA GLY A 48 -0.26 -1.08 3.25
C GLY A 48 -1.56 -0.34 2.98
N LEU A 49 -2.61 -1.07 2.60
CA LEU A 49 -3.94 -0.52 2.45
C LEU A 49 -4.62 -0.23 3.80
N ALA A 50 -4.29 -0.99 4.83
CA ALA A 50 -4.78 -0.80 6.19
C ALA A 50 -3.65 -0.57 7.21
N GLU A 51 -3.97 0.18 8.27
CA GLU A 51 -3.11 0.28 9.44
C GLU A 51 -3.19 -1.00 10.28
N ARG A 52 -2.03 -1.58 10.59
CA ARG A 52 -1.90 -2.83 11.35
C ARG A 52 -0.59 -2.86 12.12
N ASP A 53 -0.63 -3.38 13.34
CA ASP A 53 0.59 -3.82 14.03
C ASP A 53 0.77 -5.32 13.82
N LEU A 54 1.70 -5.69 12.94
CA LEU A 54 2.02 -7.09 12.63
C LEU A 54 3.35 -7.54 13.26
N ARG A 55 3.98 -6.70 14.08
CA ARG A 55 5.21 -7.05 14.80
C ARG A 55 5.04 -8.30 15.69
N PRO A 56 3.90 -8.54 16.36
CA PRO A 56 3.69 -9.79 17.11
C PRO A 56 3.79 -11.06 16.26
N TYR A 57 3.63 -10.95 14.94
CA TYR A 57 3.64 -12.06 13.99
C TYR A 57 4.89 -12.06 13.08
N GLY A 58 5.93 -11.32 13.47
CA GLY A 58 7.16 -11.20 12.69
C GLY A 58 7.05 -10.23 11.51
N GLY A 59 6.01 -9.40 11.45
CA GLY A 59 5.85 -8.33 10.46
C GLY A 59 6.38 -6.97 10.94
N HIS A 60 5.76 -5.90 10.44
CA HIS A 60 6.10 -4.52 10.78
C HIS A 60 4.90 -3.75 11.35
N GLN A 61 5.17 -2.56 11.90
CA GLN A 61 4.12 -1.57 12.10
C GLN A 61 3.77 -0.99 10.73
N VAL A 62 2.61 -1.36 10.20
CA VAL A 62 2.14 -0.92 8.89
C VAL A 62 1.18 0.24 9.05
N ARG A 63 1.38 1.27 8.23
CA ARG A 63 0.54 2.46 8.18
C ARG A 63 -0.35 2.43 6.94
N ALA A 64 -1.58 2.95 7.05
CA ALA A 64 -2.47 3.04 5.91
C ALA A 64 -1.96 4.06 4.87
N LEU A 65 -1.90 3.66 3.60
CA LEU A 65 -1.44 4.50 2.51
C LEU A 65 -2.26 5.79 2.38
N SER A 66 -3.58 5.70 2.55
CA SER A 66 -4.51 6.85 2.49
C SER A 66 -4.19 7.90 3.55
N GLN A 67 -3.89 7.47 4.79
CA GLN A 67 -3.49 8.38 5.87
C GLN A 67 -2.10 8.98 5.61
N LEU A 68 -1.16 8.18 5.11
CA LEU A 68 0.17 8.66 4.74
C LEU A 68 0.12 9.71 3.62
N ALA A 69 -0.76 9.55 2.63
CA ALA A 69 -0.96 10.53 1.57
C ALA A 69 -1.39 11.90 2.13
N LEU A 70 -2.34 11.90 3.08
CA LEU A 70 -2.81 13.11 3.76
C LEU A 70 -1.72 13.75 4.63
N GLU A 71 -1.00 12.92 5.39
CA GLU A 71 0.06 13.41 6.26
C GLU A 71 1.21 14.01 5.45
N LEU A 72 1.74 13.26 4.48
CA LEU A 72 2.96 13.64 3.77
C LEU A 72 2.70 14.75 2.75
N GLY A 73 1.53 14.78 2.11
CA GLY A 73 1.18 15.78 1.10
C GLY A 73 2.26 15.89 0.01
N ASN A 74 2.85 17.08 -0.13
CA ASN A 74 3.89 17.36 -1.13
C ASN A 74 5.32 17.08 -0.64
N ARG A 75 5.49 16.50 0.55
CA ARG A 75 6.84 16.19 1.08
C ARG A 75 7.55 15.17 0.18
N PRO A 76 8.87 15.32 -0.05
CA PRO A 76 9.63 14.40 -0.88
C PRO A 76 9.70 13.01 -0.23
N LEU A 77 9.42 11.99 -1.03
CA LEU A 77 9.58 10.58 -0.67
C LEU A 77 9.94 9.76 -1.91
N ASN A 78 10.52 8.58 -1.70
CA ASN A 78 10.61 7.53 -2.71
C ASN A 78 9.60 6.44 -2.35
N ILE A 79 8.92 5.89 -3.35
CA ILE A 79 7.97 4.80 -3.15
C ILE A 79 8.55 3.55 -3.79
N LEU A 80 8.62 2.47 -3.02
CA LEU A 80 9.07 1.16 -3.49
C LEU A 80 7.98 0.15 -3.21
N HIS A 81 7.37 -0.40 -4.26
CA HIS A 81 6.47 -1.52 -4.11
C HIS A 81 7.27 -2.78 -3.81
N VAL A 82 6.80 -3.54 -2.82
CA VAL A 82 7.39 -4.79 -2.36
C VAL A 82 6.27 -5.81 -2.21
N GLY A 83 6.39 -6.96 -2.89
CA GLY A 83 5.37 -8.00 -2.79
C GLY A 83 5.54 -9.14 -3.78
N GLY A 84 4.49 -9.94 -3.90
CA GLY A 84 4.32 -10.91 -4.99
C GLY A 84 3.30 -10.38 -5.99
N GLU A 85 2.17 -11.06 -6.10
CA GLU A 85 1.10 -10.69 -7.02
C GLU A 85 0.22 -9.54 -6.49
N LEU A 86 0.48 -8.32 -6.95
CA LEU A 86 -0.23 -7.11 -6.50
C LEU A 86 -1.13 -6.51 -7.59
N LEU A 87 -0.85 -6.81 -8.86
CA LEU A 87 -1.42 -6.09 -10.00
C LEU A 87 -2.81 -6.57 -10.41
N THR A 88 -3.15 -7.81 -10.06
CA THR A 88 -4.42 -8.46 -10.43
C THR A 88 -5.48 -8.34 -9.33
N CYS A 89 -5.10 -7.90 -8.12
CA CYS A 89 -6.04 -7.67 -7.04
C CYS A 89 -6.87 -6.41 -7.29
N ASP A 90 -8.20 -6.53 -7.27
CA ASP A 90 -9.10 -5.38 -7.36
C ASP A 90 -9.42 -4.76 -5.98
N ALA A 91 -10.09 -3.61 -5.98
CA ALA A 91 -10.46 -2.91 -4.76
C ALA A 91 -11.39 -3.74 -3.84
N TRP A 92 -12.30 -4.53 -4.41
CA TRP A 92 -13.21 -5.36 -3.64
C TRP A 92 -12.47 -6.50 -2.94
N GLN A 93 -11.69 -7.27 -3.69
CA GLN A 93 -10.85 -8.35 -3.18
C GLN A 93 -9.91 -7.84 -2.09
N ALA A 94 -9.22 -6.72 -2.33
CA ALA A 94 -8.33 -6.12 -1.35
C ALA A 94 -9.09 -5.74 -0.06
N ALA A 95 -10.21 -5.03 -0.18
CA ALA A 95 -11.01 -4.60 0.97
C ALA A 95 -11.54 -5.78 1.80
N VAL A 96 -11.99 -6.86 1.13
CA VAL A 96 -12.44 -8.10 1.79
C VAL A 96 -11.28 -8.82 2.48
N MET A 97 -10.12 -8.95 1.83
CA MET A 97 -8.94 -9.63 2.39
C MET A 97 -8.36 -8.95 3.63
N LEU A 98 -8.71 -7.69 3.89
CA LEU A 98 -8.29 -6.93 5.07
C LEU A 98 -9.20 -7.14 6.29
N GLN A 99 -10.33 -7.83 6.13
CA GLN A 99 -11.28 -8.12 7.19
C GLN A 99 -10.91 -9.41 7.93
N SER A 100 -11.49 -9.59 9.13
CA SER A 100 -11.43 -10.91 9.77
C SER A 100 -12.21 -11.96 8.95
N PRO A 101 -11.88 -13.27 9.05
CA PRO A 101 -12.55 -14.30 8.28
C PRO A 101 -14.07 -14.31 8.41
N GLY A 102 -14.61 -14.10 9.63
CA GLY A 102 -16.06 -14.04 9.85
C GLY A 102 -16.70 -12.83 9.17
N GLN A 103 -16.11 -11.64 9.35
CA GLN A 103 -16.60 -10.42 8.69
C GLN A 103 -16.54 -10.54 7.17
N ALA A 104 -15.47 -11.11 6.63
CA ALA A 104 -15.31 -11.33 5.19
C ALA A 104 -16.46 -12.17 4.63
N GLN A 105 -16.82 -13.28 5.29
CA GLN A 105 -17.93 -14.14 4.88
C GLN A 105 -19.27 -13.38 4.86
N ASP A 106 -19.58 -12.63 5.92
CA ASP A 106 -20.81 -11.84 6.01
C ASP A 106 -20.88 -10.75 4.94
N ILE A 107 -19.75 -10.07 4.69
CA ILE A 107 -19.63 -9.01 3.68
C ILE A 107 -19.81 -9.58 2.27
N ILE A 108 -19.18 -10.71 1.97
CA ILE A 108 -19.36 -11.42 0.70
C ILE A 108 -20.83 -11.80 0.57
N ALA A 109 -21.41 -12.55 1.50
CA ALA A 109 -22.81 -13.00 1.42
C ALA A 109 -23.80 -11.85 1.15
N ARG A 110 -23.55 -10.67 1.73
CA ARG A 110 -24.41 -9.49 1.59
C ARG A 110 -24.19 -8.68 0.32
N LEU A 111 -22.95 -8.55 -0.14
CA LEU A 111 -22.59 -7.58 -1.19
C LEU A 111 -22.17 -8.23 -2.51
N ASP A 112 -21.85 -9.52 -2.53
CA ASP A 112 -21.25 -10.18 -3.69
C ASP A 112 -22.14 -10.14 -4.95
N ALA A 113 -23.46 -10.07 -4.80
CA ALA A 113 -24.37 -9.95 -5.94
C ALA A 113 -24.53 -8.50 -6.48
N HIS A 114 -23.96 -7.49 -5.80
CA HIS A 114 -24.31 -6.08 -6.02
C HIS A 114 -23.09 -5.23 -6.36
N GLU A 115 -22.78 -5.11 -7.66
CA GLU A 115 -21.57 -4.43 -8.16
C GLU A 115 -21.36 -3.02 -7.61
N THR A 116 -22.36 -2.14 -7.70
CA THR A 116 -22.26 -0.76 -7.20
C THR A 116 -22.05 -0.72 -5.69
N ALA A 117 -22.70 -1.62 -4.95
CA ALA A 117 -22.57 -1.69 -3.49
C ALA A 117 -21.18 -2.20 -3.08
N ARG A 118 -20.63 -3.22 -3.76
CA ARG A 118 -19.24 -3.67 -3.57
C ARG A 118 -18.25 -2.54 -3.81
N LYS A 119 -18.36 -1.85 -4.96
CA LYS A 119 -17.45 -0.76 -5.34
C LYS A 119 -17.46 0.36 -4.30
N LYS A 120 -18.64 0.83 -3.91
CA LYS A 120 -18.81 1.89 -2.91
C LYS A 120 -18.27 1.48 -1.54
N TRP A 121 -18.55 0.24 -1.13
CA TRP A 121 -18.06 -0.28 0.15
C TRP A 121 -16.53 -0.39 0.16
N ALA A 122 -15.94 -0.98 -0.88
CA ALA A 122 -14.49 -1.13 -1.01
C ALA A 122 -13.76 0.21 -0.96
N GLN A 123 -14.26 1.22 -1.68
CA GLN A 123 -13.72 2.59 -1.62
C GLN A 123 -13.78 3.17 -0.21
N GLY A 124 -14.88 2.95 0.51
CA GLY A 124 -15.03 3.40 1.90
C GLY A 124 -14.05 2.73 2.86
N ILE A 125 -13.71 1.46 2.65
CA ILE A 125 -12.73 0.73 3.47
C ILE A 125 -11.30 1.16 3.17
N LEU A 126 -10.94 1.26 1.88
CA LEU A 126 -9.56 1.51 1.47
C LEU A 126 -9.17 2.99 1.56
N GLY A 127 -10.14 3.90 1.48
CA GLY A 127 -9.90 5.34 1.47
C GLY A 127 -9.17 5.82 0.21
N ILE A 128 -9.09 4.99 -0.83
CA ILE A 128 -8.50 5.30 -2.14
C ILE A 128 -9.45 4.85 -3.25
N GLY A 129 -9.52 5.63 -4.34
CA GLY A 129 -10.44 5.39 -5.46
C GLY A 129 -9.87 4.54 -6.60
N GLY A 130 -8.67 3.96 -6.46
CA GLY A 130 -7.99 3.25 -7.53
C GLY A 130 -8.58 1.87 -7.85
N LEU A 131 -8.63 1.50 -9.13
CA LEU A 131 -9.08 0.17 -9.59
C LEU A 131 -8.09 -0.96 -9.22
N ALA A 132 -6.81 -0.62 -9.05
CA ALA A 132 -5.75 -1.51 -8.58
C ALA A 132 -5.14 -0.89 -7.32
N PRO A 133 -5.66 -1.20 -6.12
CA PRO A 133 -5.32 -0.49 -4.89
C PRO A 133 -3.85 -0.66 -4.47
N TYR A 134 -3.22 -1.77 -4.84
CA TYR A 134 -1.79 -2.01 -4.62
C TYR A 134 -0.88 -1.38 -5.70
N ALA A 135 -1.45 -0.66 -6.66
CA ALA A 135 -0.70 0.21 -7.57
C ALA A 135 -0.87 1.66 -7.11
N VAL A 136 0.16 2.24 -6.50
CA VAL A 136 0.11 3.64 -6.05
C VAL A 136 -0.13 4.56 -7.24
N ALA A 137 -1.26 5.26 -7.20
CA ALA A 137 -1.55 6.34 -8.12
C ALA A 137 -0.64 7.53 -7.82
N ARG A 138 0.05 8.06 -8.83
CA ARG A 138 0.98 9.19 -8.66
C ARG A 138 0.33 10.42 -8.04
N GLN A 139 -0.97 10.61 -8.26
CA GLN A 139 -1.76 11.70 -7.71
C GLN A 139 -1.89 11.66 -6.17
N LEU A 140 -1.75 10.47 -5.55
CA LEU A 140 -1.77 10.35 -4.08
C LEU A 140 -0.50 10.93 -3.43
N PHE A 141 0.62 10.95 -4.16
CA PHE A 141 1.92 11.42 -3.68
C PHE A 141 2.57 12.34 -4.71
N PRO A 142 2.06 13.57 -4.90
CA PRO A 142 2.61 14.53 -5.86
C PRO A 142 4.08 14.90 -5.58
N GLY A 143 4.54 14.79 -4.32
CA GLY A 143 5.93 14.98 -3.92
C GLY A 143 6.84 13.77 -4.14
N ALA A 144 6.34 12.65 -4.67
CA ALA A 144 7.15 11.46 -4.89
C ALA A 144 8.25 11.73 -5.93
N ALA A 145 9.50 11.59 -5.52
CA ALA A 145 10.68 11.71 -6.39
C ALA A 145 10.81 10.49 -7.32
N SER A 146 10.40 9.32 -6.84
CA SER A 146 10.36 8.08 -7.63
C SER A 146 9.26 7.15 -7.14
N VAL A 147 8.74 6.33 -8.05
CA VAL A 147 7.85 5.19 -7.78
C VAL A 147 8.45 3.98 -8.48
N MET A 148 8.90 3.00 -7.70
CA MET A 148 9.63 1.82 -8.18
C MET A 148 8.82 0.57 -7.88
N TYR A 149 8.80 -0.37 -8.83
CA TYR A 149 8.11 -1.64 -8.70
C TYR A 149 9.16 -2.76 -8.71
N ASN A 150 9.58 -3.23 -7.53
CA ASN A 150 10.55 -4.32 -7.40
C ASN A 150 9.88 -5.56 -6.82
N GLY A 151 9.92 -6.66 -7.58
CA GLY A 151 9.16 -7.85 -7.19
C GLY A 151 7.67 -7.54 -7.25
N VAL A 152 7.14 -7.31 -8.45
CA VAL A 152 5.69 -7.26 -8.66
C VAL A 152 5.33 -8.34 -9.66
N GLY A 153 4.53 -9.29 -9.20
CA GLY A 153 3.90 -10.32 -10.01
C GLY A 153 2.51 -9.87 -10.47
N GLY A 154 2.05 -10.48 -11.56
CA GLY A 154 0.71 -10.29 -12.10
C GLY A 154 0.59 -11.08 -13.40
N VAL A 155 -0.41 -11.96 -13.47
CA VAL A 155 -0.86 -12.54 -14.73
C VAL A 155 -2.13 -11.79 -15.14
N ASP A 156 -2.10 -11.11 -16.28
CA ASP A 156 -3.24 -10.37 -16.86
C ASP A 156 -3.54 -8.98 -16.23
N LEU A 157 -2.85 -7.95 -16.73
CA LEU A 157 -3.27 -6.55 -16.60
C LEU A 157 -4.39 -6.26 -17.63
N ALA A 158 -5.52 -6.96 -17.53
CA ALA A 158 -6.65 -6.70 -18.41
C ALA A 158 -7.11 -5.23 -18.27
N SER A 159 -7.64 -4.65 -19.34
CA SER A 159 -8.22 -3.31 -19.32
C SER A 159 -9.35 -3.25 -18.30
N ARG A 160 -9.13 -2.59 -17.16
CA ARG A 160 -10.17 -2.33 -16.17
C ARG A 160 -10.92 -1.06 -16.61
N THR A 161 -12.11 -1.22 -17.18
CA THR A 161 -12.99 -0.09 -17.47
C THR A 161 -13.47 0.54 -16.16
N ALA A 162 -13.41 1.88 -16.10
CA ALA A 162 -13.78 2.71 -14.96
C ALA A 162 -15.24 2.53 -14.54
#